data_AF-A0A401VVE6-F1
#
_entry.id   AF-A0A401VVE6-F1
#
_cell.length_a   1.000
_cell.length_b   1.000
_cell.length_c   1.000
_cell.angle_alpha   90.00
_cell.angle_beta   90.00
_cell.angle_gamma   90.00
#
_symmetry.space_group_name_H-M   'P 1'
#
loop_
_entity.id
_entity.type
_entity.pdbx_description
1 polymer ?
#
loop_
_entity_poly.entity_id
_entity_poly.type
_entity_poly.pdbx_seq_one_letter_code
_entity_poly.pdbx_strand_id
1 'polypeptide(L)' 'MEQQAYVKRLFLFSSILALIGVVLGIVLGINGNTGGWLLCILVALIWGTAALFLRMTKAERP' A
#
# COMPACT_ATOMS: atom_id res chain seq x y z
N MET A 1 1.55 21.58 11.54
CA MET A 1 2.68 20.62 11.51
C MET A 1 2.30 19.23 12.03
N GLU A 2 1.50 19.12 13.10
CA GLU A 2 1.14 17.85 13.74
C GLU A 2 0.33 16.89 12.86
N GLN A 3 -0.60 17.42 12.06
CA GLN A 3 -1.44 16.63 11.15
C GLN A 3 -0.63 15.95 10.04
N GLN A 4 0.46 16.59 9.57
CA GLN A 4 1.32 16.01 8.55
C GLN A 4 2.17 14.85 9.11
N ALA A 5 2.60 14.94 10.37
CA ALA A 5 3.31 13.85 11.06
C ALA A 5 2.39 12.63 11.26
N TYR A 6 1.12 12.88 11.63
CA TYR A 6 0.12 11.83 11.78
C TYR A 6 -0.18 11.11 10.44
N VAL A 7 -0.39 11.87 9.36
CA VAL A 7 -0.60 11.30 8.01
C VAL A 7 0.63 10.49 7.56
N LYS A 8 1.84 10.98 7.84
CA LYS A 8 3.08 10.26 7.49
C LYS A 8 3.18 8.93 8.24
N ARG A 9 2.78 8.91 9.52
CA ARG A 9 2.77 7.70 10.37
C ARG A 9 1.71 6.69 9.89
N LEU A 10 0.51 7.16 9.57
CA LEU A 10 -0.55 6.33 8.98
C LEU A 10 -0.13 5.74 7.64
N PHE A 11 0.54 6.51 6.79
CA PHE A 11 1.05 6.02 5.52
C PHE A 11 2.14 4.96 5.70
N LEU A 12 3.00 5.10 6.70
CA LEU A 12 3.97 4.09 7.10
C LEU A 12 3.29 2.79 7.55
N PHE A 13 2.29 2.87 8.43
CA PHE A 13 1.50 1.71 8.85
C PHE A 13 0.80 1.04 7.67
N SER A 14 0.17 1.83 6.80
CA SER A 14 -0.48 1.33 5.59
C SER A 14 0.50 0.63 4.65
N SER A 15 1.72 1.17 4.50
CA SER A 15 2.77 0.56 3.68
C SER A 15 3.27 -0.76 4.26
N ILE A 16 3.45 -0.85 5.58
CA ILE A 16 3.83 -2.09 6.26
C ILE A 16 2.72 -3.15 6.10
N LEU A 17 1.47 -2.75 6.29
CA LEU A 17 0.32 -3.64 6.13
C LEU A 17 0.17 -4.13 4.69
N ALA A 18 0.39 -3.26 3.71
CA ALA A 18 0.41 -3.62 2.29
C ALA A 18 1.51 -4.65 2.01
N LEU A 19 2.71 -4.47 2.58
CA LEU A 19 3.82 -5.40 2.42
C LEU A 19 3.48 -6.79 2.99
N ILE A 20 2.87 -6.84 4.19
CA ILE A 20 2.39 -8.08 4.80
C ILE A 20 1.33 -8.74 3.91
N GLY A 21 0.38 -7.96 3.39
CA GLY A 21 -0.67 -8.45 2.49
C GLY A 21 -0.12 -9.06 1.19
N VAL A 22 0.92 -8.45 0.61
CA VAL A 22 1.61 -8.99 -0.57
C VAL A 22 2.31 -10.30 -0.23
N VAL A 23 3.05 -10.37 0.89
CA VAL A 23 3.74 -11.60 1.30
C VAL A 23 2.73 -12.74 1.51
N LEU A 24 1.63 -12.48 2.21
CA LEU A 24 0.54 -13.44 2.41
C LEU A 24 -0.10 -13.86 1.08
N GLY A 25 -0.36 -12.91 0.18
CA GLY A 25 -0.92 -13.19 -1.14
C GLY A 25 0.00 -14.07 -1.99
N ILE A 26 1.31 -13.82 -1.98
CA ILE A 26 2.30 -14.65 -2.69
C ILE A 26 2.33 -16.06 -2.09
N VAL A 27 2.36 -16.20 -0.77
CA VAL A 27 2.34 -17.51 -0.11
C VAL A 27 1.07 -18.29 -0.50
N LEU A 28 -0.09 -17.66 -0.46
CA LEU A 28 -1.35 -18.27 -0.89
C LEU A 28 -1.30 -18.66 -2.38
N GLY A 29 -0.76 -17.79 -3.23
CA GLY A 29 -0.61 -18.02 -4.66
C GLY A 29 0.29 -19.21 -5.00
N ILE A 30 1.42 -19.35 -4.28
CA ILE A 30 2.34 -20.50 -4.43
C ILE A 30 1.67 -21.80 -3.98
N ASN A 31 0.81 -21.75 -2.96
CA ASN A 31 0.02 -22.91 -2.51
C ASN A 31 -1.15 -23.27 -3.45
N GLY A 32 -1.20 -22.70 -4.66
CA GLY A 32 -2.22 -23.01 -5.67
C GLY A 32 -3.55 -22.26 -5.48
N ASN A 33 -3.61 -21.28 -4.57
CA ASN A 33 -4.79 -20.44 -4.41
C ASN A 33 -4.71 -19.21 -5.31
N THR A 34 -5.46 -19.21 -6.41
CA THR A 34 -5.57 -18.09 -7.36
C THR A 34 -6.00 -16.78 -6.69
N GLY A 35 -6.74 -16.86 -5.58
CA GLY A 35 -7.12 -15.70 -4.77
C GLY A 35 -5.92 -14.96 -4.17
N GLY A 36 -4.81 -15.64 -3.89
CA GLY A 36 -3.58 -15.01 -3.38
C GLY A 36 -2.93 -14.05 -4.37
N TRP A 37 -2.90 -14.44 -5.65
CA TRP A 37 -2.43 -13.58 -6.74
C TRP A 37 -3.33 -12.36 -6.93
N LEU A 38 -4.66 -12.55 -6.84
CA LEU A 38 -5.64 -11.47 -6.93
C LEU A 38 -5.47 -10.47 -5.78
N LEU A 39 -5.22 -10.97 -4.57
CA LEU A 39 -4.94 -10.17 -3.38
C LEU A 39 -3.69 -9.31 -3.57
N CYS A 40 -2.62 -9.86 -4.17
CA CYS A 40 -1.41 -9.10 -4.48
C CYS A 40 -1.68 -7.95 -5.45
N ILE A 41 -2.46 -8.19 -6.51
CA ILE A 41 -2.80 -7.17 -7.51
C ILE A 41 -3.61 -6.04 -6.86
N LEU A 42 -4.61 -6.38 -6.04
CA LEU A 42 -5.44 -5.39 -5.34
C LEU A 42 -4.63 -4.55 -4.37
N VAL A 43 -3.74 -5.17 -3.59
CA VAL A 43 -2.87 -4.45 -2.66
C VAL A 43 -1.92 -3.51 -3.41
N ALA A 44 -1.35 -3.96 -4.54
CA ALA A 44 -0.49 -3.13 -5.37
C ALA A 44 -1.25 -1.92 -5.97
N LEU A 45 -2.49 -2.10 -6.41
CA LEU A 45 -3.35 -1.03 -6.92
C LEU A 45 -3.69 0.01 -5.85
N ILE A 46 -4.10 -0.43 -4.66
CA ILE A 46 -4.45 0.47 -3.55
C ILE A 46 -3.22 1.22 -3.05
N TRP A 47 -2.09 0.53 -2.90
CA TRP A 47 -0.85 1.19 -2.48
C TRP A 47 -0.31 2.16 -3.55
N GLY A 48 -0.36 1.77 -4.82
CA GLY A 48 0.07 2.60 -5.95
C GLY A 48 -0.76 3.89 -6.08
N THR A 49 -2.09 3.79 -5.94
CA THR A 49 -2.97 4.97 -5.95
C THR A 49 -2.71 5.88 -4.75
N ALA A 50 -2.53 5.32 -3.54
CA ALA A 50 -2.17 6.11 -2.36
C ALA A 50 -0.80 6.81 -2.50
N ALA A 51 0.19 6.14 -3.10
CA ALA A 51 1.50 6.70 -3.36
C ALA A 51 1.45 7.85 -4.40
N LEU A 52 0.67 7.69 -5.48
CA LEU A 52 0.45 8.75 -6.47
C LEU A 52 -0.24 9.97 -5.85
N PHE A 53 -1.26 9.75 -5.02
CA PHE A 53 -1.98 10.82 -4.35
C PHE A 53 -1.07 11.65 -3.43
N LEU A 54 -0.18 10.99 -2.68
CA LEU A 54 0.84 11.66 -1.89
C LEU A 54 1.89 12.40 -2.71
N ARG A 55 2.22 11.90 -3.91
CA ARG A 55 3.15 12.59 -4.82
C ARG A 55 2.51 13.86 -5.39
N MET A 56 1.25 13.80 -5.80
CA MET A 56 0.53 14.98 -6.31
C MET A 56 0.35 16.05 -5.23
N THR A 57 -0.07 15.67 -4.02
CA THR A 57 -0.22 16.62 -2.90
C THR A 57 1.10 17.23 -2.41
N LYS A 58 2.24 16.57 -2.66
CA LYS A 58 3.56 17.17 -2.44
C LYS A 58 3.99 18.09 -3.58
N ALA A 59 3.59 17.81 -4.82
CA ALA A 59 3.88 18.66 -5.97
C ALA A 59 3.10 19.99 -5.94
N GLU A 60 1.93 20.02 -5.30
CA GLU A 60 1.13 21.24 -5.10
C GLU A 60 1.60 22.12 -3.93
N ARG A 61 2.68 21.75 -3.22
CA ARG A 61 3.30 22.60 -2.19
C ARG A 61 4.68 23.07 -2.68
N PRO A 62 4.82 24.34 -3.11
CA PRO A 62 6.12 24.91 -3.47
C PRO A 62 7.07 25.00 -2.27
#